data_AF-A0A2V3IFN3-F1
#
_entry.id   AF-A0A2V3IFN3-F1
#
_cell.length_a   1.000
_cell.length_b   1.000
_cell.length_c   1.000
_cell.angle_alpha   90.00
_cell.angle_beta   90.00
_cell.angle_gamma   90.00
#
_symmetry.space_group_name_H-M   'P 1'
#
loop_
_entity.id
_entity.type
_entity.pdbx_description
1 polymer ?
#
loop_
_entity_poly.entity_id
_entity_poly.type
_entity_poly.pdbx_seq_one_letter_code
_entity_poly.pdbx_strand_id
1 'polypeptide(L)'
;MKVYEMVATIEADFIVKNDATKSMDQMKNKMNAEESEKIEKDGNLIIDTVEEAGRLALAASQDGKREYKGSRNLARLAAKARKANRDGEVAERRLKSEETCVEKDGTECAICPGLRDEVERLKNESKNTVIEVGQVAKQAREDSRNARDNRNKIKELRSQSDERRGKSC
;
A
#
# COMPACT_ATOMS: atom_id res chain seq x y z
N MET A 1 -13.00 -4.95 -6.79
CA MET A 1 -12.85 -3.50 -6.97
C MET A 1 -11.42 -3.07 -6.69
N LYS A 2 -10.56 -3.06 -7.71
CA LYS A 2 -9.18 -2.55 -7.66
C LYS A 2 -9.23 -1.02 -7.49
N VAL A 3 -8.21 -0.39 -6.89
CA VAL A 3 -8.16 1.07 -6.65
C VAL A 3 -8.44 1.87 -7.92
N TYR A 4 -7.95 1.41 -9.07
CA TYR A 4 -8.25 1.99 -10.39
C TYR A 4 -9.74 2.01 -10.76
N GLU A 5 -10.50 0.97 -10.41
CA GLU A 5 -11.95 0.93 -10.66
C GLU A 5 -12.69 1.93 -9.75
N MET A 6 -12.19 2.17 -8.53
CA MET A 6 -12.73 3.21 -7.64
C MET A 6 -12.47 4.62 -8.19
N VAL A 7 -11.23 4.90 -8.61
CA VAL A 7 -10.86 6.19 -9.20
C VAL A 7 -11.69 6.47 -10.46
N ALA A 8 -11.76 5.50 -11.39
CA ALA A 8 -12.52 5.66 -12.63
C ALA A 8 -14.02 5.91 -12.38
N THR A 9 -14.60 5.29 -11.35
CA THR A 9 -16.00 5.53 -11.01
C THR A 9 -16.18 6.91 -10.38
N ILE A 10 -15.22 7.41 -9.59
CA ILE A 10 -15.28 8.77 -9.00
C ILE A 10 -15.13 9.84 -10.09
N GLU A 11 -14.26 9.61 -11.08
CA GLU A 11 -14.12 10.47 -12.26
C GLU A 11 -15.41 10.48 -13.10
N ALA A 12 -16.07 9.33 -13.27
CA ALA A 12 -17.36 9.27 -13.96
C ALA A 12 -18.46 10.05 -13.20
N ASP A 13 -18.53 9.90 -11.86
CA ASP A 13 -19.45 10.68 -11.02
C ASP A 13 -19.19 12.19 -11.12
N PHE A 14 -17.91 12.60 -11.26
CA PHE A 14 -17.51 13.99 -11.45
C PHE A 14 -18.01 14.56 -12.79
N ILE A 15 -17.84 13.81 -13.89
CA ILE A 15 -18.29 14.24 -15.22
C ILE A 15 -19.80 14.46 -15.24
N VAL A 16 -20.57 13.51 -14.71
CA VAL A 16 -22.04 13.61 -14.65
C VAL A 16 -22.49 14.80 -13.81
N LYS A 17 -21.81 15.06 -12.68
CA LYS A 17 -22.15 16.20 -11.80
C LYS A 17 -21.79 17.54 -12.42
N ASN A 18 -20.68 17.65 -13.14
CA ASN A 18 -20.27 18.87 -13.85
C ASN A 18 -21.24 19.26 -14.98
N ASP A 19 -21.76 18.27 -15.71
CA ASP A 19 -22.76 18.52 -16.75
C ASP A 19 -24.12 18.91 -16.16
N ALA A 20 -24.47 18.40 -14.97
CA ALA A 20 -25.64 18.84 -14.22
C ALA A 20 -25.52 20.30 -13.75
N THR A 21 -24.36 20.73 -13.21
CA THR A 21 -24.13 22.14 -12.82
C THR A 21 -24.20 23.07 -14.02
N LYS A 22 -23.62 22.70 -15.17
CA LYS A 22 -23.75 23.49 -16.41
C LYS A 22 -25.20 23.64 -16.87
N SER A 23 -26.00 22.58 -16.72
CA SER A 23 -27.43 22.60 -17.07
C SER A 23 -28.23 23.49 -16.10
N MET A 24 -27.86 23.54 -14.82
CA MET A 24 -28.45 24.46 -13.85
C MET A 24 -28.15 25.93 -14.18
N ASP A 25 -26.91 26.26 -14.55
CA ASP A 25 -26.54 27.62 -14.97
C ASP A 25 -27.36 28.10 -16.18
N GLN A 26 -27.71 27.20 -17.10
CA GLN A 26 -28.55 27.51 -18.25
C GLN A 26 -30.02 27.78 -17.86
N MET A 27 -30.49 27.23 -16.73
CA MET A 27 -31.87 27.41 -16.26
C MET A 27 -32.03 28.60 -15.29
N LYS A 28 -30.93 29.17 -14.78
CA LYS A 28 -30.90 30.23 -13.77
C LYS A 28 -31.80 31.45 -14.08
N ASN A 29 -31.95 31.81 -15.36
CA ASN A 29 -32.79 32.93 -15.78
C ASN A 29 -34.31 32.64 -15.78
N LYS A 30 -34.73 31.39 -15.54
CA LYS A 30 -36.14 30.95 -15.59
C LYS A 30 -36.71 30.64 -14.20
N MET A 31 -35.94 30.83 -13.14
CA MET A 31 -36.26 30.36 -11.80
C MET A 31 -36.57 31.52 -10.87
N ASN A 32 -37.47 31.29 -9.91
CA ASN A 32 -37.73 32.28 -8.88
C ASN A 32 -36.61 32.31 -7.82
N ALA A 33 -36.67 33.27 -6.90
CA ALA A 33 -35.61 33.48 -5.91
C ALA A 33 -35.43 32.29 -4.94
N GLU A 34 -36.51 31.65 -4.49
CA GLU A 34 -36.44 30.48 -3.59
C GLU A 34 -35.91 29.24 -4.32
N GLU A 35 -36.30 29.04 -5.58
CA GLU A 35 -35.80 27.97 -6.44
C GLU A 35 -34.31 28.15 -6.73
N SER A 36 -33.88 29.40 -6.98
CA SER A 36 -32.48 29.74 -7.18
C SER A 36 -31.65 29.48 -5.92
N GLU A 37 -32.16 29.85 -4.74
CA GLU A 37 -31.46 29.61 -3.47
C GLU A 37 -31.34 28.12 -3.13
N LYS A 38 -32.39 27.32 -3.39
CA LYS A 38 -32.32 25.85 -3.24
C LYS A 38 -31.28 25.24 -4.17
N ILE A 39 -31.26 25.65 -5.45
CA ILE A 39 -30.31 25.13 -6.43
C ILE A 39 -28.87 25.54 -6.12
N GLU A 40 -28.63 26.75 -5.62
CA GLU A 40 -27.29 27.15 -5.18
C GLU A 40 -26.83 26.33 -3.97
N LYS A 41 -27.71 26.05 -3.00
CA LYS A 41 -27.40 25.16 -1.87
C LYS A 41 -27.10 23.73 -2.32
N ASP A 42 -27.92 23.18 -3.22
CA ASP A 42 -27.71 21.84 -3.76
C ASP A 42 -26.43 21.77 -4.61
N GLY A 43 -26.15 22.80 -5.41
CA GLY A 43 -24.92 22.95 -6.18
C GLY A 43 -23.67 22.98 -5.29
N ASN A 44 -23.68 23.76 -4.22
CA ASN A 44 -22.59 23.80 -3.24
C ASN A 44 -22.40 22.43 -2.57
N LEU A 45 -23.48 21.76 -2.18
CA LEU A 45 -23.43 20.41 -1.60
C LEU A 45 -22.81 19.39 -2.57
N ILE A 46 -23.13 19.50 -3.86
CA ILE A 46 -22.56 18.65 -4.92
C ILE A 46 -21.06 18.90 -5.05
N ILE A 47 -20.62 20.17 -5.06
CA ILE A 47 -19.22 20.56 -5.15
C ILE A 47 -18.44 20.02 -3.95
N ASP A 48 -18.93 20.23 -2.72
CA ASP A 48 -18.28 19.75 -1.49
C ASP A 48 -18.12 18.22 -1.49
N THR A 49 -19.17 17.51 -1.89
CA THR A 49 -19.16 16.03 -1.97
C THR A 49 -18.16 15.54 -3.02
N VAL A 50 -18.04 16.26 -4.14
CA VAL A 50 -17.09 15.95 -5.22
C VAL A 50 -15.65 16.19 -4.76
N GLU A 51 -15.38 17.31 -4.10
CA GLU A 51 -14.06 17.61 -3.57
C GLU A 51 -13.63 16.57 -2.55
N GLU A 52 -14.53 16.18 -1.64
CA GLU A 52 -14.25 15.15 -0.64
C GLU A 52 -13.98 13.78 -1.29
N ALA A 53 -14.79 13.38 -2.28
CA ALA A 53 -14.57 12.15 -3.04
C ALA A 53 -13.23 12.16 -3.80
N GLY A 54 -12.86 13.29 -4.42
CA GLY A 54 -11.58 13.46 -5.11
C GLY A 54 -10.39 13.37 -4.15
N ARG A 55 -10.46 14.02 -2.98
CA ARG A 55 -9.44 13.92 -1.93
C ARG A 55 -9.25 12.48 -1.47
N LEU A 56 -10.35 11.75 -1.26
CA LEU A 56 -10.28 10.35 -0.83
C LEU A 56 -9.77 9.41 -1.93
N ALA A 57 -10.14 9.63 -3.19
CA ALA A 57 -9.59 8.88 -4.32
C ALA A 57 -8.07 9.05 -4.44
N LEU A 58 -7.59 10.28 -4.26
CA LEU A 58 -6.17 10.59 -4.22
C LEU A 58 -5.47 9.89 -3.05
N ALA A 59 -6.04 9.96 -1.84
CA ALA A 59 -5.51 9.28 -0.67
C ALA A 59 -5.42 7.76 -0.88
N ALA A 60 -6.51 7.12 -1.36
CA ALA A 60 -6.53 5.69 -1.66
C ALA A 60 -5.50 5.29 -2.73
N SER A 61 -5.26 6.14 -3.73
CA SER A 61 -4.24 5.93 -4.77
C SER A 61 -2.82 6.02 -4.19
N GLN A 62 -2.58 6.98 -3.29
CA GLN A 62 -1.30 7.11 -2.59
C GLN A 62 -1.04 5.92 -1.67
N ASP A 63 -2.06 5.45 -0.95
CA ASP A 63 -1.97 4.27 -0.08
C ASP A 63 -1.68 3.01 -0.89
N GLY A 64 -2.40 2.78 -1.99
CA GLY A 64 -2.13 1.65 -2.89
C GLY A 64 -0.71 1.67 -3.46
N LYS A 65 -0.17 2.86 -3.76
CA LYS A 65 1.25 3.01 -4.18
C LYS A 65 2.23 2.65 -3.06
N ARG A 66 1.93 3.01 -1.81
CA ARG A 66 2.75 2.65 -0.64
C ARG A 66 2.72 1.15 -0.38
N GLU A 67 1.54 0.53 -0.39
CA GLU A 67 1.37 -0.93 -0.27
C GLU A 67 2.18 -1.68 -1.33
N TYR A 68 2.09 -1.26 -2.60
CA TYR A 68 2.82 -1.89 -3.70
C TYR A 68 4.35 -1.80 -3.52
N LYS A 69 4.86 -0.63 -3.12
CA LYS A 69 6.29 -0.44 -2.81
C LYS A 69 6.72 -1.31 -1.62
N GLY A 70 5.91 -1.36 -0.56
CA GLY A 70 6.15 -2.19 0.61
C GLY A 70 6.25 -3.67 0.25
N SER A 71 5.28 -4.18 -0.52
CA SER A 71 5.27 -5.58 -1.01
C SER A 71 6.52 -5.93 -1.83
N ARG A 72 6.92 -5.07 -2.76
CA ARG A 72 8.14 -5.27 -3.55
C ARG A 72 9.40 -5.28 -2.69
N ASN A 73 9.50 -4.38 -1.71
CA ASN A 73 10.62 -4.34 -0.78
C ASN A 73 10.68 -5.61 0.08
N LEU A 74 9.52 -6.08 0.55
CA LEU A 74 9.41 -7.30 1.34
C LEU A 74 9.85 -8.54 0.55
N ALA A 75 9.42 -8.66 -0.71
CA ALA A 75 9.87 -9.73 -1.60
C ALA A 75 11.40 -9.72 -1.80
N ARG A 76 12.00 -8.53 -2.00
CA ARG A 76 13.45 -8.37 -2.17
C ARG A 76 14.21 -8.78 -0.90
N LEU A 77 13.78 -8.31 0.26
CA LEU A 77 14.42 -8.62 1.54
C LEU A 77 14.27 -10.11 1.89
N ALA A 78 13.11 -10.71 1.63
CA ALA A 78 12.90 -12.15 1.82
C ALA A 78 13.79 -13.00 0.88
N ALA A 79 14.06 -12.54 -0.34
CA ALA A 79 15.03 -13.19 -1.22
C ALA A 79 16.47 -13.06 -0.70
N LYS A 80 16.85 -11.87 -0.21
CA LYS A 80 18.16 -11.63 0.41
C LYS A 80 18.37 -12.51 1.65
N ALA A 81 17.38 -12.61 2.54
CA ALA A 81 17.44 -13.45 3.74
C ALA A 81 17.63 -14.93 3.38
N ARG A 82 16.85 -15.43 2.39
CA ARG A 82 16.99 -16.80 1.91
C ARG A 82 18.37 -17.10 1.33
N LYS A 83 18.94 -16.15 0.57
CA LYS A 83 20.29 -16.27 0.04
C LYS A 83 21.33 -16.31 1.17
N ALA A 84 21.30 -15.34 2.09
CA ALA A 84 22.23 -15.28 3.21
C ALA A 84 22.17 -16.55 4.08
N ASN A 85 20.97 -17.11 4.30
CA ASN A 85 20.82 -18.36 5.03
C ASN A 85 21.45 -19.54 4.29
N ARG A 86 21.22 -19.65 2.97
CA ARG A 86 21.82 -20.71 2.14
C ARG A 86 23.34 -20.61 2.11
N ASP A 87 23.87 -19.41 1.94
CA ASP A 87 25.31 -19.16 1.92
C ASP A 87 25.92 -19.51 3.29
N GLY A 88 25.23 -19.16 4.40
CA GLY A 88 25.62 -19.56 5.75
C GLY A 88 25.65 -21.08 5.95
N GLU A 89 24.63 -21.81 5.49
CA GLU A 89 24.59 -23.28 5.56
C GLU A 89 25.71 -23.95 4.75
N VAL A 90 26.11 -23.34 3.63
CA VAL A 90 27.24 -23.83 2.82
C VAL A 90 28.56 -23.59 3.56
N ALA A 91 28.76 -22.39 4.12
CA ALA A 91 29.94 -22.05 4.90
C ALA A 91 30.07 -22.93 6.15
N GLU A 92 28.96 -23.21 6.86
CA GLU A 92 28.95 -24.12 8.01
C GLU A 92 29.32 -25.56 7.63
N ARG A 93 28.79 -26.07 6.51
CA ARG A 93 29.14 -27.40 6.01
C ARG A 93 30.62 -27.48 5.65
N ARG A 94 31.16 -26.45 5.02
CA ARG A 94 32.58 -26.37 4.68
C ARG A 94 33.43 -26.36 5.94
N LEU A 95 33.11 -25.51 6.91
CA LEU A 95 33.81 -25.46 8.20
C LEU A 95 33.83 -26.83 8.89
N LYS A 96 32.67 -27.49 9.01
CA LYS A 96 32.59 -28.84 9.61
C LYS A 96 33.44 -29.86 8.88
N SER A 97 33.49 -29.80 7.56
CA SER A 97 34.31 -30.72 6.75
C SER A 97 35.80 -30.52 7.04
N GLU A 98 36.26 -29.28 7.06
CA GLU A 98 37.66 -28.95 7.35
C GLU A 98 38.05 -29.31 8.79
N GLU A 99 37.17 -29.01 9.75
CA GLU A 99 37.36 -29.41 11.16
C GLU A 99 37.47 -30.94 11.29
N THR A 100 36.63 -31.71 10.58
CA THR A 100 36.68 -33.18 10.58
C THR A 100 37.96 -33.72 9.94
N CYS A 101 38.45 -33.11 8.86
CA CYS A 101 39.71 -33.49 8.23
C CYS A 101 40.90 -33.25 9.16
N VAL A 102 40.92 -32.09 9.81
CA VAL A 102 41.96 -31.69 10.77
C VAL A 102 41.97 -32.59 12.01
N GLU A 103 40.79 -32.95 12.54
CA GLU A 103 40.69 -33.94 13.62
C GLU A 103 41.25 -35.31 13.23
N LYS A 104 41.08 -35.73 11.97
CA LYS A 104 41.63 -37.01 11.47
C LYS A 104 43.12 -36.95 11.21
N ASP A 105 43.60 -35.84 10.65
CA ASP A 105 45.00 -35.67 10.23
C ASP A 105 45.89 -35.24 11.41
N GLY A 106 45.31 -34.82 12.54
CA GLY A 106 46.04 -34.40 13.74
C GLY A 106 46.80 -33.08 13.58
N THR A 107 46.48 -32.32 12.54
CA THR A 107 47.16 -31.06 12.17
C THR A 107 46.26 -29.86 12.41
N GLU A 108 46.82 -28.70 12.70
CA GLU A 108 46.05 -27.47 12.93
C GLU A 108 45.41 -26.92 11.65
N CYS A 109 44.15 -26.48 11.73
CA CYS A 109 43.39 -25.99 10.58
C CYS A 109 43.67 -24.51 10.28
N ALA A 110 44.58 -24.23 9.34
CA ALA A 110 44.94 -22.85 8.98
C ALA A 110 43.78 -22.01 8.41
N ILE A 111 42.77 -22.65 7.79
CA ILE A 111 41.63 -21.95 7.14
C ILE A 111 40.38 -21.86 8.02
N CYS A 112 40.29 -22.66 9.09
CA CYS A 112 39.11 -22.72 9.94
C CYS A 112 38.78 -21.39 10.64
N PRO A 113 39.76 -20.57 11.10
CA PRO A 113 39.46 -19.25 11.64
C PRO A 113 38.71 -18.35 10.64
N GLY A 114 39.18 -18.29 9.39
CA GLY A 114 38.52 -17.50 8.34
C GLY A 114 37.13 -18.02 7.98
N LEU A 115 36.93 -19.35 7.98
CA LEU A 115 35.62 -19.96 7.76
C LEU A 115 34.66 -19.70 8.94
N ARG A 116 35.15 -19.67 10.18
CA ARG A 116 34.35 -19.31 11.37
C ARG A 116 33.87 -17.85 11.29
N ASP A 117 34.77 -16.94 10.92
CA ASP A 117 34.44 -15.53 10.72
C ASP A 117 33.40 -15.35 9.59
N GLU A 118 33.56 -16.10 8.49
CA GLU A 118 32.60 -16.08 7.38
C GLU A 118 31.21 -16.58 7.79
N VAL A 119 31.13 -17.69 8.54
CA VAL A 119 29.89 -18.24 9.09
C VAL A 119 29.20 -17.21 9.98
N GLU A 120 29.95 -16.61 10.92
CA GLU A 120 29.38 -15.63 11.86
C GLU A 120 28.90 -14.37 11.14
N ARG A 121 29.65 -13.88 10.15
CA ARG A 121 29.25 -12.77 9.29
C ARG A 121 27.93 -13.08 8.57
N LEU A 122 27.81 -14.25 7.95
CA LEU A 122 26.61 -14.66 7.20
C LEU A 122 25.40 -14.86 8.11
N LYS A 123 25.60 -15.41 9.32
CA LYS A 123 24.55 -15.49 10.36
C LYS A 123 24.05 -14.12 10.75
N ASN A 124 24.93 -13.17 10.98
CA ASN A 124 24.56 -11.81 11.35
C ASN A 124 23.88 -11.06 10.19
N GLU A 125 24.33 -11.27 8.96
CA GLU A 125 23.65 -10.74 7.76
C GLU A 125 22.24 -11.32 7.61
N SER A 126 22.06 -12.62 7.84
CA SER A 126 20.75 -13.28 7.85
C SER A 126 19.83 -12.70 8.93
N LYS A 127 20.31 -12.61 10.19
CA LYS A 127 19.55 -12.02 11.32
C LYS A 127 19.11 -10.59 11.03
N ASN A 128 20.03 -9.73 10.58
CA ASN A 128 19.73 -8.33 10.26
C ASN A 128 18.69 -8.23 9.15
N THR A 129 18.82 -9.05 8.11
CA THR A 129 17.85 -9.07 7.00
C THR A 129 16.47 -9.53 7.48
N VAL A 130 16.39 -10.52 8.38
CA VAL A 130 15.11 -10.96 8.98
C VAL A 130 14.46 -9.85 9.81
N ILE A 131 15.25 -9.09 10.58
CA ILE A 131 14.76 -7.94 11.34
C ILE A 131 14.18 -6.88 10.39
N GLU A 132 14.90 -6.54 9.31
CA GLU A 132 14.44 -5.61 8.29
C GLU A 132 13.14 -6.09 7.60
N VAL A 133 13.05 -7.38 7.26
CA VAL A 133 11.81 -7.98 6.74
C VAL A 133 10.66 -7.78 7.73
N GLY A 134 10.90 -8.02 9.02
CA GLY A 134 9.90 -7.86 10.07
C GLY A 134 9.38 -6.42 10.18
N GLN A 135 10.27 -5.43 10.11
CA GLN A 135 9.90 -4.00 10.14
C GLN A 135 9.08 -3.61 8.91
N VAL A 136 9.54 -4.00 7.71
CA VAL A 136 8.80 -3.72 6.46
C VAL A 136 7.45 -4.43 6.44
N ALA A 137 7.37 -5.66 6.97
CA ALA A 137 6.11 -6.40 7.08
C ALA A 137 5.13 -5.72 8.03
N LYS A 138 5.62 -5.20 9.17
CA LYS A 138 4.80 -4.44 10.12
C LYS A 138 4.23 -3.19 9.45
N GLN A 139 5.08 -2.39 8.79
CA GLN A 139 4.65 -1.20 8.09
C GLN A 139 3.64 -1.52 6.98
N ALA A 140 3.89 -2.55 6.17
CA ALA A 140 2.97 -2.96 5.11
C ALA A 140 1.59 -3.39 5.64
N ARG A 141 1.53 -4.01 6.83
CA ARG A 141 0.26 -4.35 7.50
C ARG A 141 -0.49 -3.13 8.03
N GLU A 142 0.22 -2.08 8.44
CA GLU A 142 -0.38 -0.81 8.86
C GLU A 142 -0.89 -0.03 7.65
N ASP A 143 -0.06 0.11 6.60
CA ASP A 143 -0.45 0.73 5.33
C ASP A 143 -1.69 0.05 4.74
N SER A 144 -1.77 -1.28 4.85
CA SER A 144 -2.93 -2.02 4.35
C SER A 144 -4.20 -1.86 5.15
N ARG A 145 -4.07 -1.70 6.48
CA ARG A 145 -5.22 -1.33 7.31
C ARG A 145 -5.73 0.06 6.94
N ASN A 146 -4.84 1.04 6.81
CA ASN A 146 -5.20 2.40 6.40
C ASN A 146 -5.88 2.42 5.02
N ALA A 147 -5.34 1.69 4.05
CA ALA A 147 -5.94 1.57 2.71
C ALA A 147 -7.35 0.97 2.77
N ARG A 148 -7.57 -0.04 3.62
CA ARG A 148 -8.88 -0.65 3.82
C ARG A 148 -9.87 0.32 4.47
N ASP A 149 -9.44 1.07 5.49
CA ASP A 149 -10.29 2.02 6.20
C ASP A 149 -10.70 3.18 5.28
N ASN A 150 -9.75 3.74 4.53
CA ASN A 150 -10.01 4.76 3.52
C ASN A 150 -10.99 4.24 2.45
N ARG A 151 -10.81 2.99 2.01
CA ARG A 151 -11.73 2.35 1.06
C ARG A 151 -13.15 2.19 1.63
N ASN A 152 -13.29 1.83 2.90
CA ASN A 152 -14.59 1.73 3.55
C ASN A 152 -15.27 3.09 3.64
N LYS A 153 -14.51 4.14 4.02
CA LYS A 153 -15.02 5.51 4.10
C LYS A 153 -15.51 6.05 2.75
N ILE A 154 -14.80 5.73 1.66
CA ILE A 154 -15.26 6.05 0.30
C ILE A 154 -16.58 5.35 -0.02
N LYS A 155 -16.74 4.07 0.36
CA LYS A 155 -17.99 3.34 0.14
C LYS A 155 -19.15 3.95 0.94
N GLU A 156 -18.93 4.33 2.19
CA GLU A 156 -19.97 4.97 3.02
C GLU A 156 -20.43 6.29 2.43
N LEU A 157 -19.50 7.16 2.01
CA LEU A 157 -19.85 8.43 1.37
C LEU A 157 -20.62 8.23 0.06
N ARG A 158 -20.29 7.17 -0.70
CA ARG A 158 -21.08 6.79 -1.88
C ARG A 158 -22.49 6.36 -1.54
N SER A 159 -22.66 5.45 -0.58
CA SER A 159 -23.99 5.04 -0.13
C SER A 159 -24.83 6.23 0.33
N GLN A 160 -24.23 7.18 1.07
CA GLN A 160 -24.92 8.41 1.48
C GLN A 160 -25.30 9.31 0.29
N SER A 161 -24.43 9.42 -0.72
CA SER A 161 -24.74 10.16 -1.96
C SER A 161 -25.85 9.49 -2.77
N ASP A 162 -25.86 8.16 -2.84
CA ASP A 162 -26.87 7.38 -3.56
C ASP A 162 -28.23 7.42 -2.84
N GLU A 163 -28.23 7.34 -1.50
CA GLU A 163 -29.45 7.53 -0.68
C GLU A 163 -30.04 8.94 -0.82
N ARG A 164 -29.20 9.97 -0.97
CA ARG A 164 -29.66 11.34 -1.26
C ARG A 164 -30.24 11.45 -2.67
N ARG A 165 -29.71 10.72 -3.66
CA ARG A 165 -30.28 10.61 -5.02
C ARG A 165 -31.62 9.88 -5.05
N GLY A 166 -31.78 8.84 -4.23
CA GLY A 166 -33.03 8.05 -4.17
C GLY A 166 -34.20 8.73 -3.45
N LYS A 167 -33.95 9.85 -2.74
CA LYS A 167 -34.98 10.63 -2.02
C LYS A 167 -35.47 11.86 -2.76
N SER A 168 -34.95 12.15 -3.96
CA SER A 168 -35.53 13.15 -4.86
C SER A 168 -36.59 12.51 -5.77
N CYS A 169 -37.72 12.12 -5.18
CA CYS A 169 -38.96 11.80 -5.88
C CYS A 169 -40.08 12.64 -5.27
#